data_AF-A0A151WQA5-F1
#
_entry.id   AF-A0A151WQA5-F1
#
_cell.length_a   1.000
_cell.length_b   1.000
_cell.length_c   1.000
_cell.angle_alpha   90.00
_cell.angle_beta   90.00
_cell.angle_gamma   90.00
#
_symmetry.space_group_name_H-M   'P 1'
#
loop_
_entity.id
_entity.type
_entity.pdbx_description
1 polymer ?
#
loop_
_entity_poly.entity_id
_entity_poly.type
_entity_poly.pdbx_seq_one_letter_code
_entity_poly.pdbx_strand_id
1 'polypeptide(L)'
;MLLTTSYGLNNSHTKTIHVGLQRTNKGIFKPLVKLTGHNADGIYFDTECWQLFQEQLGLMNEYLTSDNRVKPNFVIIKNYTINFTTSYGAKSILLACKEEEENSKENLPKEEDALDSTPPAKKRRTYTAAIVMQKTTFLGLQSIVKCIDARLKQLESLSDNVNKCALYLIQEIELKLPVSFINQEIIKLTLRGNYEDIERNVRTQINDLTFLDMYFNIIFLELTSLRYNEIIHIILTKRESFD
;
A
#
# COMPACT_ATOMS: atom_id res chain seq x y z
N MET A 1 0.33 -1.92 -7.01
CA MET A 1 0.56 -3.22 -6.37
C MET A 1 0.64 -4.28 -7.48
N LEU A 2 1.63 -5.17 -7.43
CA LEU A 2 1.72 -6.34 -8.31
C LEU A 2 0.87 -7.49 -7.76
N LEU A 3 0.43 -8.39 -8.63
CA LEU A 3 -0.37 -9.58 -8.26
C LEU A 3 -1.59 -9.23 -7.39
N THR A 4 -2.27 -8.13 -7.71
CA THR A 4 -3.32 -7.57 -6.84
C THR A 4 -4.60 -8.39 -6.92
N THR A 5 -5.11 -8.82 -5.77
CA THR A 5 -6.46 -9.40 -5.64
C THR A 5 -7.35 -8.40 -4.92
N SER A 6 -8.56 -8.18 -5.45
CA SER A 6 -9.50 -7.19 -4.93
C SER A 6 -10.77 -7.86 -4.40
N TYR A 7 -11.20 -7.48 -3.22
CA TYR A 7 -12.40 -7.99 -2.56
C TYR A 7 -13.37 -6.83 -2.27
N GLY A 8 -14.61 -6.94 -2.72
CA GLY A 8 -15.67 -6.00 -2.38
C GLY A 8 -16.18 -6.24 -0.97
N LEU A 9 -16.32 -5.18 -0.17
CA LEU A 9 -16.84 -5.29 1.21
C LEU A 9 -18.35 -5.03 1.32
N ASN A 10 -18.96 -4.50 0.26
CA ASN A 10 -20.38 -4.21 0.19
C ASN A 10 -20.89 -4.33 -1.25
N ASN A 11 -22.21 -4.46 -1.40
CA ASN A 11 -22.85 -4.62 -2.71
C ASN A 11 -22.69 -3.38 -3.61
N SER A 12 -22.41 -2.21 -3.02
CA SER A 12 -22.15 -1.00 -3.78
C SER A 12 -20.71 -0.91 -4.32
N HIS A 13 -19.83 -1.85 -3.96
CA HIS A 13 -18.40 -1.86 -4.30
C HIS A 13 -17.66 -0.56 -3.97
N THR A 14 -18.22 0.28 -3.10
CA THR A 14 -17.65 1.58 -2.72
C THR A 14 -16.53 1.44 -1.70
N LYS A 15 -16.39 0.24 -1.13
CA LYS A 15 -15.32 -0.11 -0.22
C LYS A 15 -14.75 -1.45 -0.64
N THR A 16 -13.45 -1.46 -0.91
CA THR A 16 -12.76 -2.65 -1.38
C THR A 16 -11.47 -2.83 -0.60
N ILE A 17 -11.07 -4.09 -0.44
CA ILE A 17 -9.73 -4.45 0.03
C ILE A 17 -8.93 -4.97 -1.14
N HIS A 18 -7.73 -4.45 -1.31
CA HIS A 18 -6.75 -4.94 -2.25
C HIS A 18 -5.61 -5.60 -1.48
N VAL A 19 -5.19 -6.79 -1.91
CA VAL A 19 -4.06 -7.53 -1.35
C VAL A 19 -3.08 -7.79 -2.48
N GLY A 20 -1.83 -7.37 -2.33
CA GLY A 20 -0.84 -7.41 -3.40
C GLY A 20 0.53 -6.97 -2.93
N LEU A 21 1.52 -7.04 -3.82
CA LEU A 21 2.88 -6.61 -3.54
C LEU A 21 3.03 -5.12 -3.88
N GLN A 22 3.29 -4.30 -2.88
CA GLN A 22 3.58 -2.88 -3.05
C GLN A 22 5.08 -2.63 -3.00
N ARG A 23 5.59 -1.81 -3.92
CA ARG A 23 6.97 -1.36 -3.89
C ARG A 23 7.16 -0.36 -2.74
N THR A 24 8.22 -0.55 -1.98
CA THR A 24 8.70 0.37 -0.93
C THR A 24 9.68 1.40 -1.52
N ASN A 25 9.94 2.48 -0.76
CA ASN A 25 10.92 3.50 -1.14
C ASN A 25 12.33 2.91 -1.36
N LYS A 26 12.64 1.77 -0.72
CA LYS A 26 13.90 1.02 -0.89
C LYS A 26 13.97 0.20 -2.18
N GLY A 27 12.95 0.24 -3.04
CA GLY A 27 12.90 -0.53 -4.29
C GLY A 27 12.42 -1.97 -4.14
N ILE A 28 12.08 -2.41 -2.92
CA ILE A 28 11.69 -3.80 -2.62
C ILE A 28 10.16 -3.91 -2.63
N PHE A 29 9.64 -4.96 -3.25
CA PHE A 29 8.24 -5.34 -3.23
C PHE A 29 7.91 -6.10 -1.94
N LYS A 30 6.92 -5.60 -1.19
CA LYS A 30 6.42 -6.22 0.05
C LYS A 30 4.91 -6.45 -0.02
N PRO A 31 4.42 -7.53 0.58
CA PRO A 31 2.99 -7.80 0.68
C PRO A 31 2.31 -6.75 1.57
N LEU A 32 1.13 -6.32 1.15
CA LEU A 32 0.41 -5.24 1.79
C LEU A 32 -1.09 -5.36 1.54
N VAL A 33 -1.89 -4.92 2.51
CA VAL A 33 -3.35 -4.80 2.40
C VAL A 33 -3.73 -3.34 2.25
N LYS A 34 -4.50 -2.97 1.22
CA LYS A 34 -5.01 -1.62 1.01
C LYS A 34 -6.53 -1.62 1.12
N LEU A 35 -7.07 -0.97 2.14
CA LEU A 35 -8.50 -0.68 2.25
C LEU A 35 -8.80 0.62 1.53
N THR A 36 -9.76 0.61 0.61
CA THR A 36 -10.22 1.82 -0.09
C THR A 36 -11.68 2.10 0.19
N GLY A 37 -12.05 3.37 0.01
CA GLY A 37 -13.41 3.86 0.17
C GLY A 37 -13.76 4.82 -0.95
N HIS A 38 -14.61 5.80 -0.64
CA HIS A 38 -14.99 6.86 -1.58
C HIS A 38 -13.88 7.86 -1.91
N ASN A 39 -12.80 7.89 -1.12
CA ASN A 39 -11.67 8.79 -1.33
C ASN A 39 -10.58 8.08 -2.15
N ALA A 40 -9.85 8.84 -2.97
CA ALA A 40 -8.80 8.31 -3.84
C ALA A 40 -7.65 7.65 -3.06
N ASP A 41 -7.35 8.18 -1.86
CA ASP A 41 -6.34 7.61 -0.97
C ASP A 41 -6.93 6.50 -0.09
N GLY A 42 -6.31 5.33 -0.21
CA GLY A 42 -6.62 4.16 0.62
C GLY A 42 -5.77 4.13 1.89
N ILE A 43 -6.21 3.32 2.85
CA ILE A 43 -5.45 3.02 4.06
C ILE A 43 -4.68 1.73 3.81
N TYR A 44 -3.36 1.83 3.90
CA TYR A 44 -2.42 0.75 3.64
C TYR A 44 -2.05 0.09 4.97
N PHE A 45 -1.95 -1.23 5.02
CA PHE A 45 -1.52 -2.00 6.19
C PHE A 45 -0.39 -2.93 5.78
N ASP A 46 0.79 -2.77 6.38
CA ASP A 46 1.78 -3.84 6.37
C ASP A 46 1.26 -5.09 7.11
N THR A 47 1.96 -6.21 6.99
CA THR A 47 1.54 -7.48 7.62
C THR A 47 1.30 -7.32 9.12
N GLU A 48 2.15 -6.58 9.83
CA GLU A 48 2.05 -6.38 11.28
C GLU A 48 0.84 -5.51 11.66
N CYS A 49 0.62 -4.40 10.95
CA CYS A 49 -0.52 -3.51 11.13
C CYS A 49 -1.84 -4.22 10.83
N TRP A 50 -1.83 -5.10 9.83
CA TRP A 50 -3.00 -5.91 9.49
C TRP A 50 -3.36 -6.87 10.63
N GLN A 51 -2.38 -7.55 11.22
CA GLN A 51 -2.59 -8.41 12.39
C GLN A 51 -3.13 -7.64 13.60
N LEU A 52 -2.49 -6.51 13.95
CA LEU A 52 -2.97 -5.65 15.04
C LEU A 52 -4.39 -5.11 14.79
N PHE A 53 -4.73 -4.82 13.53
CA PHE A 53 -6.07 -4.41 13.15
C PHE A 53 -7.10 -5.54 13.33
N GLN A 54 -6.72 -6.79 13.02
CA GLN A 54 -7.58 -7.95 13.22
C GLN A 54 -7.93 -8.20 14.68
N GLU A 55 -6.99 -7.98 15.61
CA GLU A 55 -7.24 -8.10 17.05
C GLU A 55 -8.38 -7.20 17.53
N GLN A 56 -8.59 -6.06 16.84
CA GLN A 56 -9.66 -5.12 17.16
C GLN A 56 -11.02 -5.49 16.56
N LEU A 57 -11.11 -6.52 15.71
CA LEU A 57 -12.37 -6.91 15.07
C LEU A 57 -13.42 -7.34 16.09
N GLY A 58 -13.03 -7.96 17.22
CA GLY A 58 -13.95 -8.31 18.29
C GLY A 58 -14.64 -7.08 18.89
N LEU A 59 -13.85 -6.07 19.27
CA LEU A 59 -14.33 -4.79 19.81
C LEU A 59 -15.21 -4.04 18.81
N MET A 60 -14.79 -4.01 17.54
CA MET A 60 -15.55 -3.41 16.45
C MET A 60 -16.92 -4.07 16.26
N ASN A 61 -16.95 -5.40 16.28
CA ASN A 61 -18.18 -6.16 16.15
C ASN A 61 -19.13 -5.85 17.31
N GLU A 62 -18.65 -5.95 18.54
CA GLU A 62 -19.44 -5.68 19.75
C GLU A 62 -20.05 -4.27 19.72
N TYR A 63 -19.28 -3.26 19.33
CA TYR A 63 -19.79 -1.91 19.20
C TYR A 63 -20.90 -1.81 18.15
N LEU A 64 -20.71 -2.40 16.97
CA LEU A 64 -21.67 -2.34 15.86
C LEU A 64 -22.94 -3.17 16.10
N THR A 65 -22.89 -4.21 16.94
CA THR A 65 -24.03 -5.09 17.22
C THR A 65 -24.75 -4.79 18.51
N SER A 66 -24.09 -4.18 19.50
CA SER A 66 -24.71 -3.86 20.79
C SER A 66 -25.84 -2.84 20.65
N ASP A 67 -26.87 -2.95 21.47
CA ASP A 67 -27.90 -1.90 21.62
C ASP A 67 -27.45 -0.79 22.57
N ASN A 68 -26.39 -1.05 23.34
CA ASN A 68 -25.81 -0.09 24.26
C ASN A 68 -25.24 1.13 23.52
N ARG A 69 -25.55 2.32 24.04
CA ARG A 69 -25.03 3.60 23.51
C ARG A 69 -23.62 3.92 24.01
N VAL A 70 -23.03 3.06 24.85
CA VAL A 70 -21.68 3.24 25.37
C VAL A 70 -20.70 3.14 24.21
N LYS A 71 -19.94 4.22 24.01
CA LYS A 71 -18.95 4.33 22.96
C LYS A 71 -17.59 3.86 23.52
N PRO A 72 -16.92 2.89 22.88
CA PRO A 72 -15.57 2.50 23.26
C PRO A 72 -14.57 3.63 23.06
N ASN A 73 -13.44 3.56 23.78
CA ASN A 73 -12.29 4.43 23.53
C ASN A 73 -11.74 4.19 22.13
N PHE A 74 -11.17 5.23 21.52
CA PHE A 74 -10.48 5.07 20.24
C PHE A 74 -9.23 4.21 20.41
N VAL A 75 -8.89 3.44 19.38
CA VAL A 75 -7.69 2.59 19.37
C VAL A 75 -6.68 3.21 18.42
N ILE A 76 -5.41 3.25 18.82
CA ILE A 76 -4.29 3.67 17.96
C ILE A 76 -3.48 2.44 17.59
N ILE A 77 -3.24 2.24 16.30
CA ILE A 77 -2.38 1.18 15.75
C ILE A 77 -1.35 1.90 14.89
N LYS A 78 -0.11 2.03 15.37
CA LYS A 78 0.93 2.86 14.73
C LYS A 78 0.41 4.26 14.36
N ASN A 79 0.33 4.59 13.06
CA ASN A 79 -0.18 5.84 12.50
C ASN A 79 -1.70 5.84 12.21
N TYR A 80 -2.39 4.72 12.44
CA TYR A 80 -3.84 4.59 12.25
C TYR A 80 -4.60 4.80 13.55
N THR A 81 -5.79 5.38 13.44
CA THR A 81 -6.73 5.53 14.55
C THR A 81 -8.07 4.92 14.16
N ILE A 82 -8.57 4.02 15.01
CA ILE A 82 -9.92 3.45 14.94
C ILE A 82 -10.80 4.25 15.90
N ASN A 83 -11.76 4.98 15.35
CA ASN A 83 -12.73 5.77 16.10
C ASN A 83 -14.12 5.16 15.96
N PHE A 84 -14.89 5.19 17.05
CA PHE A 84 -16.27 4.73 17.09
C PHE A 84 -17.21 5.94 16.99
N THR A 85 -18.12 5.96 16.01
CA THR A 85 -19.00 7.11 15.76
C THR A 85 -20.46 6.69 15.62
N THR A 86 -21.34 7.39 16.34
CA THR A 86 -22.80 7.25 16.24
C THR A 86 -23.38 8.55 15.72
N SER A 87 -24.12 8.51 14.61
CA SER A 87 -24.83 9.67 14.06
C SER A 87 -26.24 9.24 13.62
N TYR A 88 -27.25 10.05 13.94
CA TYR A 88 -28.66 9.75 13.63
C TYR A 88 -29.11 8.34 14.05
N GLY A 89 -28.59 7.83 15.17
CA GLY A 89 -28.88 6.47 15.65
C GLY A 89 -28.11 5.34 14.94
N ALA A 90 -27.36 5.63 13.88
CA ALA A 90 -26.53 4.65 13.17
C ALA A 90 -25.10 4.62 13.73
N LYS A 91 -24.61 3.41 14.04
CA LYS A 91 -23.23 3.18 14.49
C LYS A 91 -22.30 2.92 13.30
N SER A 92 -21.06 3.37 13.43
CA SER A 92 -20.03 3.26 12.40
C SER A 92 -18.63 3.32 13.00
N ILE A 93 -17.67 2.75 12.28
CA ILE A 93 -16.25 2.78 12.63
C ILE A 93 -15.55 3.70 11.63
N LEU A 94 -14.87 4.72 12.13
CA LEU A 94 -14.02 5.60 11.35
C LEU A 94 -12.58 5.15 11.53
N LEU A 95 -11.99 4.59 10.48
CA LEU A 95 -10.57 4.34 10.40
C LEU A 95 -9.89 5.54 9.75
N ALA A 96 -8.87 6.11 10.39
CA ALA A 96 -8.16 7.26 9.86
C ALA A 96 -6.64 7.07 9.98
N CYS A 97 -5.92 7.46 8.94
CA CYS A 97 -4.46 7.52 8.93
C CYS A 97 -4.00 8.96 9.18
N LYS A 98 -3.05 9.16 10.09
CA LYS A 98 -2.38 10.45 10.29
C LYS A 98 -1.15 10.54 9.39
N GLU A 99 -0.80 11.76 8.96
CA GLU A 99 0.52 12.02 8.39
C GLU A 99 1.59 11.69 9.44
N GLU A 100 2.62 10.95 9.05
CA GLU A 100 3.88 11.03 9.77
C GLU A 100 4.42 12.44 9.50
N GLU A 101 4.56 13.26 10.55
CA GLU A 101 5.34 14.49 10.46
C GLU A 101 6.78 14.08 10.10
N GLU A 102 7.13 14.13 8.82
CA GLU A 102 8.52 14.16 8.39
C GLU A 102 9.18 15.37 9.07
N ASN A 103 9.96 15.11 10.13
CA ASN A 103 11.02 15.95 10.69
C ASN A 103 11.04 17.43 10.26
N SER A 104 10.03 18.22 10.62
CA SER A 104 10.13 19.68 10.63
C SER A 104 10.51 20.14 12.03
N LYS A 105 11.69 19.72 12.50
CA LYS A 105 12.42 20.47 13.53
C LYS A 105 13.23 21.54 12.81
N GLU A 106 12.58 22.62 12.41
CA GLU A 106 13.27 23.91 12.36
C GLU A 106 12.27 25.06 12.45
N ASN A 107 12.50 25.91 13.46
CA ASN A 107 12.02 27.27 13.62
C ASN A 107 10.59 27.49 14.16
N LEU A 108 10.48 27.35 15.48
CA LEU A 108 9.72 28.31 16.29
C LEU A 108 10.24 29.73 16.02
N PRO A 109 9.33 30.73 15.96
CA PRO A 109 9.51 31.87 16.83
C PRO A 109 8.28 32.12 17.72
N LYS A 110 8.56 32.10 19.03
CA LYS A 110 8.04 32.92 20.14
C LYS A 110 6.69 33.61 20.00
N GLU A 111 5.84 33.30 20.99
CA GLU A 111 4.68 34.07 21.45
C GLU A 111 5.04 35.53 21.76
N GLU A 112 4.22 36.47 21.28
CA GLU A 112 3.86 37.70 22.00
C GLU A 112 2.36 37.98 21.79
N ASP A 113 1.76 38.51 22.85
CA ASP A 113 0.33 38.64 23.16
C ASP A 113 -0.55 39.38 22.15
N ALA A 114 -1.81 38.93 22.01
CA ALA A 114 -2.99 39.81 22.08
C ALA A 114 -4.28 38.98 22.20
N LEU A 115 -5.06 39.29 23.23
CA LEU A 115 -6.43 38.83 23.45
C LEU A 115 -7.31 39.12 22.23
N ASP A 116 -7.90 38.08 21.63
CA ASP A 116 -9.23 38.27 21.04
C ASP A 116 -10.07 36.99 21.03
N SER A 117 -11.31 37.18 21.45
CA SER A 117 -12.32 36.16 21.70
C SER A 117 -12.83 35.52 20.41
N THR A 118 -12.41 34.28 20.13
CA THR A 118 -13.07 33.40 19.17
C THR A 118 -13.30 32.02 19.81
N PRO A 119 -14.48 31.39 19.61
CA PRO A 119 -14.74 30.05 20.13
C PRO A 119 -13.72 29.08 19.52
N PRO A 120 -13.21 28.07 20.26
CA PRO A 120 -12.10 27.26 19.81
C PRO A 120 -12.51 26.57 18.51
N ALA A 121 -11.97 27.06 17.39
CA ALA A 121 -12.07 26.41 16.10
C ALA A 121 -11.53 25.00 16.30
N LYS A 122 -12.42 24.00 16.28
CA LYS A 122 -12.06 22.59 16.41
C LYS A 122 -10.92 22.33 15.43
N LYS A 123 -9.69 22.20 15.94
CA LYS A 123 -8.49 21.91 15.12
C LYS A 123 -8.87 20.75 14.21
N ARG A 124 -9.03 21.06 12.91
CA ARG A 124 -9.42 20.09 11.90
C ARG A 124 -8.25 19.13 11.83
N ARG A 125 -8.39 17.92 12.39
CA ARG A 125 -7.35 16.89 12.27
C ARG A 125 -7.22 16.57 10.79
N THR A 126 -6.11 16.97 10.18
CA THR A 126 -5.77 16.60 8.81
C THR A 126 -5.45 15.11 8.82
N TYR A 127 -6.27 14.30 8.16
CA TYR A 127 -6.03 12.88 7.97
C TYR A 127 -5.65 12.68 6.50
N THR A 128 -4.61 11.90 6.23
CA THR A 128 -4.21 11.52 4.85
C THR A 128 -5.31 10.71 4.18
N ALA A 129 -5.89 9.77 4.91
CA ALA A 129 -6.98 8.94 4.46
C ALA A 129 -7.92 8.63 5.61
N ALA A 130 -9.22 8.61 5.33
CA ALA A 130 -10.24 8.30 6.32
C ALA A 130 -11.36 7.47 5.69
N ILE A 131 -11.67 6.32 6.29
CA ILE A 131 -12.66 5.36 5.79
C ILE A 131 -13.65 5.05 6.90
N VAL A 132 -14.92 5.37 6.63
CA VAL A 132 -16.04 5.01 7.50
C VAL A 132 -16.57 3.64 7.09
N MET A 133 -16.76 2.73 8.05
CA MET A 133 -17.36 1.41 7.85
C MET A 133 -18.60 1.28 8.73
N GLN A 134 -19.73 0.95 8.11
CA GLN A 134 -20.96 0.59 8.81
C GLN A 134 -21.04 -0.94 8.94
N LYS A 135 -22.02 -1.42 9.71
CA LYS A 135 -22.22 -2.85 9.98
C LYS A 135 -22.15 -3.73 8.73
N THR A 136 -22.79 -3.32 7.63
CA THR A 136 -22.78 -4.08 6.37
C THR A 136 -21.37 -4.25 5.79
N THR A 137 -20.59 -3.17 5.72
CA THR A 137 -19.19 -3.21 5.26
C THR A 137 -18.32 -4.05 6.18
N PHE A 138 -18.52 -3.89 7.50
CA PHE A 138 -17.77 -4.63 8.50
C PHE A 138 -18.04 -6.15 8.44
N LEU A 139 -19.28 -6.57 8.21
CA LEU A 139 -19.61 -7.97 7.99
C LEU A 139 -18.96 -8.52 6.71
N GLY A 140 -18.96 -7.72 5.63
CA GLY A 140 -18.23 -8.05 4.41
C GLY A 140 -16.74 -8.28 4.68
N LEU A 141 -16.10 -7.38 5.43
CA LEU A 141 -14.72 -7.52 5.89
C LEU A 141 -14.51 -8.82 6.66
N GLN A 142 -15.30 -9.07 7.71
CA GLN A 142 -15.19 -10.29 8.53
C GLN A 142 -15.30 -11.56 7.70
N SER A 143 -16.19 -11.57 6.69
CA SER A 143 -16.39 -12.75 5.84
C SER A 143 -15.17 -13.12 4.99
N ILE A 144 -14.30 -12.14 4.68
CA ILE A 144 -13.16 -12.33 3.78
C ILE A 144 -11.80 -12.29 4.49
N VAL A 145 -11.74 -12.03 5.80
CA VAL A 145 -10.47 -11.93 6.55
C VAL A 145 -9.55 -13.12 6.29
N LYS A 146 -10.09 -14.36 6.37
CA LYS A 146 -9.31 -15.58 6.12
C LYS A 146 -8.77 -15.65 4.68
N CYS A 147 -9.51 -15.14 3.69
CA CYS A 147 -9.07 -15.08 2.30
C CYS A 147 -7.93 -14.06 2.13
N ILE A 148 -8.02 -12.92 2.84
CA ILE A 148 -6.97 -11.91 2.87
C ILE A 148 -5.70 -12.52 3.47
N ASP A 149 -5.80 -13.23 4.60
CA ASP A 149 -4.64 -13.83 5.27
C ASP A 149 -3.97 -14.91 4.42
N ALA A 150 -4.77 -15.79 3.81
CA ALA A 150 -4.26 -16.80 2.90
C ALA A 150 -3.53 -16.16 1.72
N ARG A 151 -4.09 -15.10 1.15
CA ARG A 151 -3.47 -14.37 0.04
C ARG A 151 -2.19 -13.65 0.48
N LEU A 152 -2.19 -13.03 1.67
CA LEU A 152 -1.03 -12.34 2.20
C LEU A 152 0.15 -13.31 2.40
N LYS A 153 -0.11 -14.47 3.02
CA LYS A 153 0.88 -15.53 3.21
C LYS A 153 1.44 -16.07 1.89
N GLN A 154 0.58 -16.23 0.88
CA GLN A 154 1.02 -16.62 -0.46
C GLN A 154 1.96 -15.56 -1.06
N LEU A 155 1.63 -14.27 -0.94
CA LEU A 155 2.45 -13.19 -1.45
C LEU A 155 3.77 -13.03 -0.69
N GLU A 156 3.79 -13.28 0.62
CA GLU A 156 5.02 -13.37 1.43
C GLU A 156 5.97 -14.44 0.88
N SER A 157 5.46 -15.63 0.54
CA SER A 157 6.31 -16.68 -0.05
C SER A 157 6.82 -16.33 -1.46
N LEU A 158 6.10 -15.48 -2.20
CA LEU A 158 6.46 -15.08 -3.56
C LEU A 158 7.38 -13.85 -3.61
N SER A 159 7.41 -13.03 -2.55
CA SER A 159 8.06 -11.72 -2.60
C SER A 159 9.54 -11.81 -2.95
N ASP A 160 10.25 -12.83 -2.45
CA ASP A 160 11.67 -12.98 -2.71
C ASP A 160 11.96 -13.25 -4.19
N ASN A 161 11.16 -14.10 -4.84
CA ASN A 161 11.30 -14.37 -6.27
C ASN A 161 10.89 -13.18 -7.13
N VAL A 162 9.84 -12.44 -6.74
CA VAL A 162 9.45 -11.20 -7.44
C VAL A 162 10.56 -10.14 -7.33
N ASN A 163 11.17 -10.00 -6.15
CA ASN A 163 12.29 -9.08 -5.95
C ASN A 163 13.53 -9.49 -6.74
N LYS A 164 13.87 -10.78 -6.79
CA LYS A 164 14.95 -11.32 -7.65
C LYS A 164 14.65 -11.05 -9.14
N CYS A 165 13.43 -11.31 -9.59
CA CYS A 165 13.01 -11.04 -10.97
C CYS A 165 13.18 -9.56 -11.32
N ALA A 166 12.74 -8.65 -10.44
CA ALA A 166 12.92 -7.22 -10.65
C ALA A 166 14.40 -6.81 -10.66
N LEU A 167 15.22 -7.38 -9.77
CA LEU A 167 16.66 -7.12 -9.71
C LEU A 167 17.38 -7.59 -10.98
N TYR A 168 17.15 -8.83 -11.42
CA TYR A 168 17.73 -9.36 -12.65
C TYR A 168 17.26 -8.58 -13.88
N LEU A 169 15.99 -8.18 -13.95
CA LEU A 169 15.48 -7.33 -15.02
C LEU A 169 16.24 -6.00 -15.09
N ILE A 170 16.46 -5.35 -13.95
CA ILE A 170 17.22 -4.09 -13.89
C ILE A 170 18.66 -4.31 -14.35
N GLN A 171 19.32 -5.38 -13.88
CA GLN A 171 20.69 -5.70 -14.27
C GLN A 171 20.83 -5.97 -15.77
N GLU A 172 19.92 -6.76 -16.35
CA GLU A 172 19.94 -7.05 -17.80
C GLU A 172 19.68 -5.80 -18.64
N ILE A 173 18.81 -4.88 -18.18
CA ILE A 173 18.65 -3.58 -18.83
C ILE A 173 19.94 -2.78 -18.73
N GLU A 174 20.53 -2.66 -17.52
CA GLU A 174 21.77 -1.90 -17.28
C GLU A 174 22.94 -2.37 -18.15
N LEU A 175 23.10 -3.69 -18.34
CA LEU A 175 24.14 -4.27 -19.19
C LEU A 175 23.99 -3.89 -20.67
N LYS A 176 22.76 -3.66 -21.12
CA LYS A 176 22.45 -3.32 -22.52
C LYS A 176 22.35 -1.81 -22.77
N LEU A 177 22.45 -1.00 -21.71
CA LEU A 177 22.43 0.46 -21.82
C LEU A 177 23.78 1.01 -22.28
N PRO A 178 23.79 2.09 -23.08
CA PRO A 178 25.02 2.76 -23.45
C PRO A 178 25.74 3.37 -22.24
N VAL A 179 27.05 3.56 -22.35
CA VAL A 179 27.87 4.22 -21.31
C VAL A 179 27.64 5.74 -21.28
N SER A 180 27.12 6.32 -22.37
CA SER A 180 26.82 7.74 -22.51
C SER A 180 25.57 8.19 -21.72
N PHE A 181 25.21 9.47 -21.87
CA PHE A 181 23.98 10.05 -21.33
C PHE A 181 22.77 9.14 -21.52
N ILE A 182 22.03 8.92 -20.43
CA ILE A 182 20.83 8.08 -20.39
C ILE A 182 19.65 8.95 -20.02
N ASN A 183 18.58 8.82 -20.79
CA ASN A 183 17.27 9.33 -20.43
C ASN A 183 16.22 8.21 -20.51
N GLN A 184 15.01 8.54 -20.09
CA GLN A 184 13.87 7.63 -20.08
C GLN A 184 13.60 6.95 -21.44
N GLU A 185 13.75 7.68 -22.54
CA GLU A 185 13.51 7.17 -23.90
C GLU A 185 14.58 6.15 -24.32
N ILE A 186 15.85 6.38 -23.97
CA ILE A 186 16.94 5.43 -24.24
C ILE A 186 16.69 4.11 -23.50
N ILE A 187 16.26 4.17 -22.23
CA ILE A 187 15.93 2.95 -21.46
C ILE A 187 14.77 2.21 -22.13
N LYS A 188 13.79 2.94 -22.63
CA LYS A 188 12.59 2.37 -23.26
C LYS A 188 12.90 1.69 -24.58
N LEU A 189 13.71 2.33 -25.42
CA LEU A 189 14.16 1.76 -26.67
C LEU A 189 15.05 0.54 -26.43
N THR A 190 15.93 0.59 -25.41
CA THR A 190 16.80 -0.53 -25.04
C THR A 190 15.99 -1.74 -24.61
N LEU A 191 15.03 -1.57 -23.69
CA LEU A 191 14.14 -2.65 -23.26
C LEU A 191 13.34 -3.21 -24.44
N ARG A 192 12.75 -2.35 -25.27
CA ARG A 192 11.93 -2.78 -26.41
C ARG A 192 12.73 -3.52 -27.47
N GLY A 193 13.93 -3.05 -27.80
CA GLY A 193 14.80 -3.67 -28.80
C GLY A 193 15.43 -4.98 -28.35
N ASN A 194 15.48 -5.24 -27.04
CA ASN A 194 16.14 -6.39 -26.45
C ASN A 194 15.20 -7.28 -25.63
N TYR A 195 13.88 -7.11 -25.82
CA TYR A 195 12.87 -7.68 -24.94
C TYR A 195 13.01 -9.20 -24.77
N GLU A 196 13.08 -9.95 -25.88
CA GLU A 196 13.16 -11.42 -25.86
C GLU A 196 14.45 -11.93 -25.18
N ASP A 197 15.57 -11.29 -25.45
CA ASP A 197 16.85 -11.65 -24.83
C ASP A 197 16.84 -11.36 -23.32
N ILE A 198 16.34 -10.19 -22.91
CA ILE A 198 16.23 -9.81 -21.49
C ILE A 198 15.30 -10.79 -20.79
N GLU A 199 14.14 -11.08 -21.37
CA GLU A 199 13.20 -12.06 -20.82
C GLU A 199 13.86 -13.42 -20.61
N ARG A 200 14.53 -13.95 -21.65
CA ARG A 200 15.23 -15.23 -21.57
C ARG A 200 16.30 -15.23 -20.48
N ASN A 201 17.13 -14.19 -20.41
CA ASN A 201 18.22 -14.10 -19.45
C ASN A 201 17.70 -14.02 -18.01
N VAL A 202 16.69 -13.18 -17.75
CA VAL A 202 16.05 -13.10 -16.43
C VAL A 202 15.44 -14.45 -16.05
N ARG A 203 14.77 -15.12 -17.00
CA ARG A 203 14.17 -16.44 -16.78
C ARG A 203 15.20 -17.48 -16.36
N THR A 204 16.36 -17.51 -17.03
CA THR A 204 17.43 -18.48 -16.73
C THR A 204 18.12 -18.26 -15.39
N GLN A 205 18.04 -17.04 -14.82
CA GLN A 205 18.63 -16.72 -13.52
C GLN A 205 17.74 -17.11 -12.34
N ILE A 206 16.46 -17.45 -12.59
CA ILE A 206 15.52 -17.83 -11.54
C ILE A 206 15.48 -19.36 -11.42
N ASN A 207 15.81 -19.87 -10.22
CA ASN A 207 15.86 -21.31 -9.96
C ASN A 207 14.51 -21.93 -9.53
N ASP A 208 13.53 -21.10 -9.18
CA ASP A 208 12.22 -21.59 -8.71
C ASP A 208 11.32 -21.94 -9.89
N LEU A 209 11.21 -23.24 -10.17
CA LEU A 209 10.38 -23.76 -11.26
C LEU A 209 8.89 -23.45 -11.09
N THR A 210 8.38 -23.43 -9.85
CA THR A 210 6.97 -23.12 -9.60
C THR A 210 6.68 -21.67 -9.91
N PHE A 211 7.61 -20.78 -9.52
CA PHE A 211 7.53 -19.37 -9.87
C PHE A 211 7.60 -19.15 -11.39
N LEU A 212 8.52 -19.84 -12.06
CA LEU A 212 8.71 -19.73 -13.51
C LEU A 212 7.49 -20.16 -14.31
N ASP A 213 6.80 -21.20 -13.89
CA ASP A 213 5.63 -21.73 -14.58
C ASP A 213 4.38 -20.86 -14.31
N MET A 214 4.14 -20.50 -13.05
CA MET A 214 2.88 -19.88 -12.65
C MET A 214 2.87 -18.35 -12.67
N TYR A 215 4.00 -17.69 -12.41
CA TYR A 215 4.03 -16.25 -12.11
C TYR A 215 4.96 -15.44 -13.01
N PHE A 216 6.04 -16.02 -13.52
CA PHE A 216 7.09 -15.26 -14.23
C PHE A 216 6.52 -14.41 -15.37
N ASN A 217 5.75 -14.99 -16.29
CA ASN A 217 5.21 -14.25 -17.43
C ASN A 217 4.34 -13.05 -17.00
N ILE A 218 3.51 -13.24 -15.96
CA ILE A 218 2.63 -12.20 -15.42
C ILE A 218 3.47 -11.09 -14.79
N ILE A 219 4.41 -11.46 -13.92
CA ILE A 219 5.28 -10.52 -13.22
C ILE A 219 6.16 -9.74 -14.19
N PHE A 220 6.79 -10.43 -15.14
CA PHE A 220 7.66 -9.82 -16.13
C PHE A 220 6.90 -8.80 -16.97
N LEU A 221 5.68 -9.13 -17.41
CA LEU A 221 4.80 -8.21 -18.13
C LEU A 221 4.36 -7.03 -17.26
N GLU A 222 3.90 -7.27 -16.02
CA GLU A 222 3.50 -6.19 -15.10
C GLU A 222 4.68 -5.24 -14.82
N LEU A 223 5.90 -5.77 -14.63
CA LEU A 223 7.10 -4.99 -14.40
C LEU A 223 7.47 -4.13 -15.61
N THR A 224 7.53 -4.74 -16.80
CA THR A 224 7.96 -4.07 -18.04
C THR A 224 6.91 -3.13 -18.64
N SER A 225 5.63 -3.34 -18.34
CA SER A 225 4.52 -2.57 -18.94
C SER A 225 3.84 -1.62 -17.96
N LEU A 226 3.49 -2.09 -16.75
CA LEU A 226 2.69 -1.31 -15.80
C LEU A 226 3.55 -0.59 -14.75
N ARG A 227 4.70 -1.15 -14.41
CA ARG A 227 5.65 -0.60 -13.43
C ARG A 227 6.92 -0.09 -14.11
N TYR A 228 6.84 0.22 -15.40
CA TYR A 228 7.99 0.62 -16.19
C TYR A 228 8.64 1.92 -15.70
N ASN A 229 7.83 2.94 -15.39
CA ASN A 229 8.32 4.22 -14.84
C ASN A 229 9.08 4.03 -13.53
N GLU A 230 8.64 3.06 -12.72
CA GLU A 230 9.30 2.69 -11.48
C GLU A 230 10.68 2.08 -11.74
N ILE A 231 10.82 1.22 -12.75
CA ILE A 231 12.11 0.62 -13.14
C ILE A 231 13.06 1.71 -13.67
N ILE A 232 12.58 2.59 -14.55
CA ILE A 232 13.37 3.72 -15.06
C ILE A 232 13.91 4.56 -13.92
N HIS A 233 13.07 4.91 -12.96
CA HIS A 233 13.48 5.73 -11.83
C HIS A 233 14.61 5.06 -11.02
N ILE A 234 14.57 3.73 -10.84
CA ILE A 234 15.67 3.01 -10.18
C ILE A 234 16.97 3.16 -10.95
N ILE A 235 16.93 2.93 -12.27
CA ILE A 235 18.13 2.95 -13.12
C ILE A 235 18.75 4.35 -13.13
N LEU A 236 17.93 5.40 -13.25
CA LEU A 236 18.39 6.78 -13.25
C LEU A 236 18.98 7.19 -11.90
N THR A 237 18.27 6.95 -10.79
CA THR A 237 18.76 7.30 -9.45
C THR A 237 20.04 6.56 -9.08
N LYS A 238 20.21 5.29 -9.52
CA LYS A 238 21.46 4.58 -9.33
C LYS A 238 22.61 5.26 -10.05
N ARG A 239 22.47 5.63 -11.32
CA ARG A 239 23.57 6.28 -12.07
C ARG A 239 23.93 7.65 -11.54
N GLU A 240 22.94 8.44 -11.10
CA GLU A 240 23.18 9.74 -10.43
C GLU A 240 23.97 9.60 -9.12
N SER A 241 23.93 8.44 -8.46
CA SER A 241 24.72 8.18 -7.24
C SER A 241 26.17 7.78 -7.49
N PHE A 242 26.56 7.53 -8.75
CA PHE A 242 27.93 7.16 -9.14
C PHE A 242 28.71 8.29 -9.83
N ASP A 243 28.07 9.43 -10.11
CA ASP A 243 28.70 10.68 -10.58
C ASP A 243 28.97 11.63 -9.39
#